data_AF-A0A963GZD2-F1
#
_entry.id   AF-A0A963GZD2-F1
#
_cell.length_a   1.000
_cell.length_b   1.000
_cell.length_c   1.000
_cell.angle_alpha   90.00
_cell.angle_beta   90.00
_cell.angle_gamma   90.00
#
_symmetry.space_group_name_H-M   'P 1'
#
loop_
_entity.id
_entity.type
_entity.pdbx_description
1 polymer ?
#
loop_
_entity_poly.entity_id
_entity_poly.type
_entity_poly.pdbx_seq_one_letter_code
_entity_poly.pdbx_strand_id
1 'polypeptide(L)' 'MNADIRIYVADLAAYNNGKLHGVWINATDDLDDIQEQVNQMLAESPEGFAEEYAIHDYEG' A
#
# COMPACT_ATOMS: atom_id res chain seq x y z
N MET A 1 5.81 7.51 22.93
CA MET A 1 4.83 7.09 21.92
C MET A 1 5.08 7.98 20.73
N ASN A 2 5.89 7.54 19.78
CA ASN A 2 5.86 8.16 18.45
C ASN A 2 4.68 7.47 17.77
N ALA A 3 3.64 8.24 17.44
CA ALA A 3 2.71 7.78 16.43
C ALA A 3 3.49 7.90 15.12
N ASP A 4 4.06 6.80 14.64
CA ASP A 4 4.71 6.80 13.33
C ASP A 4 3.66 7.27 12.32
N ILE A 5 4.00 8.28 11.51
CA ILE A 5 3.11 8.79 10.47
C ILE A 5 3.01 7.69 9.43
N ARG A 6 1.84 7.08 9.27
CA ARG A 6 1.64 5.93 8.38
C ARG A 6 0.57 6.22 7.36
N ILE A 7 0.73 5.63 6.18
CA ILE A 7 -0.25 5.65 5.10
C ILE A 7 -0.69 4.22 4.78
N TYR A 8 -1.98 4.04 4.53
CA TYR A 8 -2.51 2.78 4.04
C TYR A 8 -2.60 2.84 2.51
N VAL A 9 -1.81 2.00 1.85
CA VAL A 9 -1.76 1.89 0.38
C VAL A 9 -2.52 0.64 -0.04
N ALA A 10 -3.53 0.79 -0.89
CA ALA A 10 -4.36 -0.30 -1.40
C ALA A 10 -4.07 -0.59 -2.88
N ASP A 11 -4.14 -1.86 -3.26
CA ASP A 11 -4.13 -2.30 -4.66
C ASP A 11 -5.49 -2.01 -5.31
N LEU A 12 -5.48 -1.23 -6.39
CA LEU A 12 -6.69 -0.85 -7.11
C LEU A 12 -7.34 -2.01 -7.85
N ALA A 13 -6.57 -2.99 -8.35
CA ALA A 13 -7.13 -4.15 -9.04
C ALA A 13 -7.94 -5.01 -8.06
N ALA A 14 -7.38 -5.32 -6.89
CA ALA A 14 -8.08 -6.01 -5.82
C ALA A 14 -9.30 -5.22 -5.33
N TYR A 15 -9.13 -3.91 -5.08
CA TYR A 15 -10.21 -3.05 -4.61
C TYR A 15 -11.40 -3.00 -5.58
N ASN A 16 -11.13 -2.82 -6.88
CA ASN A 16 -12.16 -2.82 -7.93
C ASN A 16 -12.91 -4.16 -8.03
N ASN A 17 -12.26 -5.26 -7.65
CA ASN A 17 -12.86 -6.60 -7.57
C ASN A 17 -13.44 -6.95 -6.20
N GLY A 18 -13.59 -5.96 -5.31
CA GLY A 18 -14.20 -6.14 -3.98
C GLY A 18 -13.34 -6.93 -2.99
N LYS A 19 -12.03 -7.02 -3.24
CA LYS A 19 -11.06 -7.66 -2.35
C LYS A 19 -10.28 -6.59 -1.58
N LEU A 20 -10.08 -6.83 -0.29
CA LEU A 20 -9.23 -5.98 0.54
C LEU A 20 -7.79 -6.47 0.44
N HIS A 21 -6.96 -5.70 -0.26
CA HIS A 21 -5.52 -5.93 -0.37
C HIS A 21 -4.78 -4.60 -0.31
N GLY A 22 -3.82 -4.49 0.60
CA GLY A 22 -3.09 -3.26 0.86
C GLY A 22 -2.15 -3.39 2.04
N VAL A 23 -1.31 -2.38 2.26
CA VAL A 23 -0.25 -2.38 3.27
C VAL A 23 -0.17 -1.02 3.97
N TRP A 24 0.10 -1.05 5.28
CA TRP A 24 0.47 0.16 6.03
C TRP A 24 1.96 0.41 5.88
N ILE A 25 2.33 1.60 5.42
CA ILE A 25 3.72 2.02 5.21
C ILE A 25 4.03 3.20 6.12
N ASN A 26 5.22 3.19 6.74
CA ASN A 26 5.72 4.36 7.45
C ASN A 26 6.09 5.46 6.46
N ALA A 27 5.38 6.58 6.52
CA ALA A 27 5.54 7.70 5.61
C ALA A 27 6.82 8.50 5.86
N THR A 28 7.58 8.18 6.91
CA THR A 28 8.89 8.78 7.19
C THR A 28 10.07 7.95 6.67
N ASP A 29 9.82 6.79 6.06
CA ASP A 29 10.87 5.98 5.45
C ASP A 29 11.43 6.67 4.18
N ASP A 30 12.58 6.20 3.70
CA ASP A 30 13.14 6.68 2.44
C ASP A 30 12.21 6.30 1.27
N LEU A 31 12.19 7.13 0.22
CA LEU A 31 11.27 6.95 -0.92
C LEU A 31 11.43 5.60 -1.60
N ASP A 32 12.66 5.09 -1.68
CA ASP A 32 12.96 3.79 -2.30
C ASP A 32 12.36 2.65 -1.47
N ASP A 33 12.43 2.72 -0.14
CA ASP A 33 11.85 1.73 0.78
C ASP A 33 10.32 1.75 0.73
N ILE A 34 9.72 2.94 0.62
CA ILE A 34 8.27 3.09 0.44
C ILE A 34 7.85 2.46 -0.88
N GLN A 35 8.57 2.73 -1.98
CA GLN A 35 8.24 2.20 -3.29
C GLN A 35 8.44 0.68 -3.37
N GLU A 36 9.46 0.13 -2.70
CA GLU A 36 9.67 -1.32 -2.62
C GLU A 36 8.50 -2.02 -1.92
N GLN A 37 8.01 -1.47 -0.80
CA GLN A 37 6.84 -1.99 -0.09
C GLN A 37 5.57 -1.96 -0.95
N VAL A 38 5.35 -0.88 -1.71
CA VAL A 38 4.23 -0.79 -2.67
C VAL A 38 4.36 -1.83 -3.77
N ASN A 39 5.55 -1.98 -4.37
CA ASN A 39 5.79 -2.95 -5.43
C ASN A 39 5.58 -4.39 -4.94
N GLN A 40 6.05 -4.70 -3.73
CA GLN A 40 5.83 -6.00 -3.11
C GLN A 40 4.34 -6.25 -2.89
N MET A 41 3.60 -5.27 -2.36
CA MET A 41 2.15 -5.38 -2.16
C MET A 41 1.43 -5.66 -3.49
N LEU A 42 1.77 -4.96 -4.57
CA LEU A 42 1.20 -5.21 -5.90
C LEU A 42 1.57 -6.60 -6.44
N ALA A 43 2.82 -7.03 -6.29
CA ALA A 43 3.27 -8.35 -6.73
C ALA A 43 2.58 -9.51 -5.99
N GLU A 44 2.17 -9.28 -4.75
CA GLU A 44 1.42 -10.22 -3.91
C GLU A 44 -0.10 -10.12 -4.10
N SER A 45 -0.57 -9.30 -5.04
CA SER A 45 -2.00 -9.09 -5.28
C SER A 45 -2.75 -10.40 -5.56
N PRO A 46 -3.99 -10.53 -5.05
CA PRO A 46 -4.90 -11.59 -5.48
C PRO A 46 -5.36 -11.45 -6.94
N GLU A 47 -5.08 -10.33 -7.60
CA GLU A 47 -5.28 -10.11 -9.03
C GLU A 47 -3.92 -10.21 -9.75
N GLY A 48 -3.80 -11.13 -10.72
CA GLY A 48 -2.54 -11.37 -11.44
C GLY A 48 -2.11 -10.26 -12.40
N PHE A 49 -2.74 -9.09 -12.33
CA PHE A 49 -2.52 -7.93 -13.20
C PHE A 49 -2.48 -6.60 -12.40
N ALA A 50 -2.27 -6.66 -11.08
CA ALA A 50 -2.19 -5.46 -10.26
C ALA A 50 -0.94 -4.62 -10.58
N GLU A 51 -1.17 -3.36 -10.96
CA GLU A 51 -0.10 -2.39 -11.29
C GLU A 51 -0.34 -1.03 -10.63
N GLU A 52 -1.59 -0.73 -10.25
CA GLU A 52 -2.00 0.58 -9.76
C GLU A 52 -2.36 0.51 -8.27
N TYR A 53 -2.04 1.58 -7.55
CA TYR A 53 -2.30 1.70 -6.12
C TYR A 53 -2.88 3.07 -5.79
N ALA A 54 -3.53 3.17 -4.63
CA ALA A 54 -3.96 4.44 -4.06
C ALA A 54 -3.78 4.46 -2.54
N ILE A 55 -3.50 5.64 -1.99
CA ILE A 55 -3.52 5.86 -0.54
C ILE A 55 -4.98 6.03 -0.11
N HIS A 56 -5.47 5.10 0.70
CA HIS A 56 -6.87 5.06 1.14
C HIS A 56 -7.07 5.57 2.57
N ASP A 57 -6.02 5.56 3.40
CA ASP A 57 -6.10 6.04 4.78
C ASP A 57 -4.73 6.53 5.29
N TYR A 58 -4.71 7.21 6.45
CA TYR A 58 -3.50 7.63 7.14
C TYR A 58 -3.69 7.70 8.65
N GLU A 59 -2.59 7.55 9.40
CA GLU A 59 -2.56 7.69 10.87
C GLU A 59 -1.31 8.50 11.29
N GLY A 60 -1.43 9.41 12.26
CA GLY A 60 -0.34 10.28 12.73
C GLY A 60 -0.79 11.39 13.67
#